data_AF-A0AAD3HG80-F1
#
_entry.id   AF-A0AAD3HG80-F1
#
_cell.length_a   1.000
_cell.length_b   1.000
_cell.length_c   1.000
_cell.angle_alpha   90.00
_cell.angle_beta   90.00
_cell.angle_gamma   90.00
#
_symmetry.space_group_name_H-M   'P 1'
#
loop_
_entity.id
_entity.type
_entity.pdbx_description
1 polymer ?
#
loop_
_entity_poly.entity_id
_entity_poly.type
_entity_poly.pdbx_seq_one_letter_code
_entity_poly.pdbx_strand_id
1 'polypeptide(L)'
;MWKIFKRKVQERKVIDTKPVAPRLAQRQVAAASRRLGEAVQRVVLDAKQGKNKKTKVTRGKKTSNEHQDEKWKIQLLKVLGSSTDVTDVEILLQHSACENFVSICMENELPPNLIHCMRLLRVVELKNSNEANEESVGPTSLEACNKVEKLLCFLCVNTEVGEQLRPHLFGLLSLSAARYPSNAVHIAKATSNIIARFAKGCFTPSMCSFLHDREMIRHMTEDMKELCGMSPSSLSTSQSNCLHGNEAEIYGLWYYSLAAIVNMVIEAAVRCENFELLREFESVGGYDVLKFAIDNSSYENREKILELQQMLGTVSRSFVE
;
A
#
# COMPACT_ATOMS: atom_id res chain seq x y z
N MET A 1 42.32 -7.79 -7.39
CA MET A 1 41.99 -7.48 -5.97
C MET A 1 40.47 -7.39 -5.75
N TRP A 2 39.70 -8.28 -6.40
CA TRP A 2 38.23 -8.21 -6.53
C TRP A 2 37.60 -9.60 -6.29
N LYS A 3 38.06 -10.29 -5.23
CA LYS A 3 37.59 -11.65 -4.88
C LYS A 3 37.36 -11.90 -3.39
N ILE A 4 37.44 -10.88 -2.53
CA ILE A 4 37.36 -11.07 -1.06
C ILE A 4 36.06 -10.51 -0.44
N PHE A 5 35.27 -9.70 -1.16
CA PHE A 5 34.06 -9.09 -0.58
C PHE A 5 32.75 -9.89 -0.81
N LYS A 6 32.82 -11.12 -1.34
CA LYS A 6 31.66 -11.99 -1.60
C LYS A 6 31.37 -13.01 -0.49
N ARG A 7 32.01 -12.91 0.68
CA ARG A 7 32.01 -13.97 1.71
C ARG A 7 31.46 -13.59 3.10
N LYS A 8 30.67 -12.52 3.22
CA LYS A 8 30.06 -12.11 4.51
C LYS A 8 28.55 -11.79 4.47
N VAL A 9 27.78 -12.45 3.60
CA VAL A 9 26.31 -12.37 3.60
C VAL A 9 25.64 -13.73 3.88
N GLN A 10 26.42 -14.79 4.04
CA GLN A 10 25.89 -16.14 4.22
C GLN A 10 25.98 -16.62 5.68
N GLU A 11 25.26 -15.97 6.59
CA GLU A 11 25.02 -16.50 7.94
C GLU A 11 23.81 -15.83 8.61
N ARG A 12 22.69 -15.74 7.89
CA ARG A 12 21.39 -15.71 8.57
C ARG A 12 20.98 -17.14 8.82
N LYS A 13 20.91 -17.52 10.10
CA LYS A 13 20.35 -18.78 10.60
C LYS A 13 19.11 -19.13 9.79
N VAL A 14 19.24 -20.14 8.93
CA VAL A 14 18.10 -20.90 8.43
C VAL A 14 17.43 -21.44 9.69
N ILE A 15 16.25 -20.93 10.00
CA ILE A 15 15.41 -21.53 11.03
C ILE A 15 15.09 -22.92 10.48
N ASP A 16 15.70 -23.92 11.09
CA ASP A 16 15.53 -25.33 10.78
C ASP A 16 14.12 -25.74 11.18
N THR A 17 13.14 -25.37 10.34
CA THR A 17 11.76 -25.79 10.51
C THR A 17 11.66 -27.19 9.94
N LYS A 18 11.57 -28.19 10.82
CA LYS A 18 11.14 -29.55 10.48
C LYS A 18 9.96 -29.47 9.50
N PRO A 19 9.89 -30.34 8.47
CA PRO A 19 8.78 -30.34 7.53
C PRO A 19 7.47 -30.56 8.31
N VAL A 20 6.70 -29.49 8.45
CA VAL A 20 5.35 -29.54 9.04
C VAL A 20 4.49 -30.33 8.06
N ALA A 21 3.82 -31.37 8.55
CA ALA A 21 2.93 -32.17 7.71
C ALA A 21 1.95 -31.24 6.96
N PRO A 22 1.73 -31.39 5.64
CA PRO A 22 0.98 -30.42 4.83
C PRO A 22 -0.39 -30.04 5.40
N ARG A 23 -1.09 -31.01 6.01
CA ARG A 23 -2.39 -30.81 6.67
C ARG A 23 -2.33 -29.95 7.94
N LEU A 24 -1.22 -29.98 8.67
CA LEU A 24 -1.04 -29.16 9.87
C LEU A 24 -0.80 -27.69 9.48
N ALA A 25 0.00 -27.44 8.44
CA ALA A 25 0.24 -26.10 7.92
C ALA A 25 -1.06 -25.45 7.41
N GLN A 26 -1.89 -26.17 6.64
CA GLN A 26 -3.18 -25.67 6.17
C GLN A 26 -4.12 -25.30 7.33
N ARG A 27 -4.19 -26.13 8.38
CA ARG A 27 -4.99 -25.82 9.58
C ARG A 27 -4.47 -24.58 10.31
N GLN A 28 -3.16 -24.41 10.39
CA GLN A 28 -2.54 -23.23 11.00
C GLN A 28 -2.86 -21.97 10.20
N VAL A 29 -2.75 -22.02 8.86
CA VAL A 29 -3.12 -20.92 7.96
C VAL A 29 -4.59 -20.55 8.11
N ALA A 30 -5.50 -21.54 8.08
CA ALA A 30 -6.94 -21.28 8.24
C ALA A 30 -7.27 -20.62 9.58
N ALA A 31 -6.70 -21.15 10.67
CA ALA A 31 -6.94 -20.62 12.00
C ALA A 31 -6.34 -19.21 12.18
N ALA A 32 -5.13 -18.96 11.66
CA ALA A 32 -4.48 -17.67 11.73
C ALA A 32 -5.19 -16.62 10.87
N SER A 33 -5.59 -16.99 9.65
CA SER A 33 -6.33 -16.12 8.74
C SER A 33 -7.65 -15.65 9.35
N ARG A 34 -8.45 -16.59 9.91
CA ARG A 34 -9.70 -16.27 10.60
C ARG A 34 -9.50 -15.34 11.79
N ARG A 35 -8.58 -15.69 12.70
CA ARG A 35 -8.30 -14.88 13.90
C ARG A 35 -7.81 -13.48 13.55
N LEU A 36 -6.96 -13.37 12.52
CA LEU A 36 -6.48 -12.09 12.03
C LEU A 36 -7.62 -11.26 11.45
N GLY A 37 -8.47 -11.84 10.60
CA GLY A 37 -9.66 -11.18 10.06
C GLY A 37 -10.58 -10.65 11.17
N GLU A 38 -10.94 -11.49 12.13
CA GLU A 38 -11.76 -11.11 13.29
C GLU A 38 -11.10 -10.03 14.16
N ALA A 39 -9.78 -10.08 14.34
CA ALA A 39 -9.03 -9.07 15.09
C ALA A 39 -9.03 -7.72 14.37
N VAL A 40 -8.82 -7.70 13.06
CA VAL A 40 -8.84 -6.49 12.23
C VAL A 40 -10.24 -5.87 12.23
N GLN A 41 -11.29 -6.66 12.03
CA GLN A 41 -12.67 -6.15 12.06
C GLN A 41 -13.01 -5.50 13.40
N ARG A 42 -12.59 -6.09 14.53
CA ARG A 42 -12.75 -5.48 15.86
C ARG A 42 -12.03 -4.13 15.95
N VAL A 43 -10.77 -4.05 15.51
CA VAL A 43 -10.01 -2.80 15.48
C VAL A 43 -10.70 -1.74 14.61
N VAL A 44 -11.23 -2.12 13.45
CA VAL A 44 -11.97 -1.22 12.55
C VAL A 44 -13.23 -0.68 13.23
N LEU A 45 -13.98 -1.53 13.94
CA LEU A 45 -15.17 -1.10 14.68
C LEU A 45 -14.82 -0.14 15.81
N ASP A 46 -13.78 -0.44 16.58
CA ASP A 46 -13.30 0.44 17.66
C ASP A 46 -12.84 1.80 17.12
N ALA A 47 -12.10 1.81 16.01
CA ALA A 47 -11.65 3.04 15.34
C ALA A 47 -12.84 3.89 14.83
N LYS A 48 -13.91 3.25 14.33
CA LYS A 48 -15.14 3.94 13.89
C LYS A 48 -15.92 4.51 15.09
N GLN A 49 -16.06 3.76 16.18
CA GLN A 49 -16.77 4.21 17.38
C GLN A 49 -16.07 5.41 18.05
N GLY A 50 -14.74 5.47 18.01
CA GLY A 50 -13.96 6.62 18.48
C GLY A 50 -14.30 7.92 17.72
N LYS A 51 -14.57 7.84 16.41
CA LYS A 51 -14.98 9.01 15.60
C LYS A 51 -16.37 9.53 15.97
N ASN A 52 -17.34 8.64 16.19
CA ASN A 52 -18.73 9.04 16.49
C ASN A 52 -18.89 9.72 17.86
N LYS A 53 -18.01 9.44 18.82
CA LYS A 53 -18.02 10.11 20.13
C LYS A 53 -17.46 11.53 20.07
N LYS A 54 -16.50 11.82 19.19
CA LYS A 54 -15.91 13.16 19.03
C LYS A 54 -16.90 14.20 18.48
N THR A 55 -17.87 13.78 17.66
CA THR A 55 -18.88 14.68 17.06
C THR A 55 -19.95 15.19 18.04
N LYS A 56 -20.04 14.64 19.27
CA LYS A 56 -21.04 15.04 20.28
C LYS A 56 -20.47 15.83 21.48
N VAL A 57 -19.16 16.08 21.54
CA VAL A 57 -18.54 16.80 22.67
C VAL A 57 -18.22 18.23 22.27
N THR A 58 -19.25 19.08 22.27
CA THR A 58 -19.08 20.54 22.37
C THR A 58 -19.06 20.90 23.86
N ARG A 59 -18.00 21.62 24.27
CA ARG A 59 -17.80 22.32 25.56
C ARG A 59 -17.93 21.49 26.85
N GLY A 60 -16.77 21.02 27.32
CA GLY A 60 -16.53 20.83 28.76
C GLY A 60 -15.73 19.58 29.11
N LYS A 61 -14.52 19.77 29.64
CA LYS A 61 -13.66 18.76 30.31
C LYS A 61 -12.95 17.73 29.40
N LYS A 62 -11.82 18.16 28.82
CA LYS A 62 -10.73 17.30 28.32
C LYS A 62 -9.97 16.71 29.52
N THR A 63 -10.12 15.44 29.85
CA THR A 63 -9.08 14.68 30.58
C THR A 63 -9.26 13.16 30.57
N SER A 64 -10.45 12.60 30.25
CA SER A 64 -10.66 11.14 30.29
C SER A 64 -10.77 10.43 28.93
N ASN A 65 -10.79 11.16 27.82
CA ASN A 65 -11.13 10.61 26.49
C ASN A 65 -9.91 10.31 25.59
N GLU A 66 -8.70 10.75 25.94
CA GLU A 66 -7.49 10.53 25.12
C GLU A 66 -7.00 9.08 25.19
N HIS A 67 -7.04 8.45 26.37
CA HIS A 67 -6.63 7.04 26.53
C HIS A 67 -7.48 6.05 25.72
N GLN A 68 -8.73 6.39 25.40
CA GLN A 68 -9.60 5.53 24.59
C GLN A 68 -9.32 5.67 23.08
N ASP A 69 -8.80 6.82 22.62
CA ASP A 69 -8.46 7.07 21.21
C ASP A 69 -7.14 6.40 20.79
N GLU A 70 -6.26 6.07 21.74
CA GLU A 70 -4.99 5.34 21.49
C GLU A 70 -5.13 3.81 21.52
N LYS A 71 -6.16 3.29 22.20
CA LYS A 71 -6.30 1.84 22.44
C LYS A 71 -6.36 1.02 21.16
N TRP A 72 -7.12 1.47 20.16
CA TRP A 72 -7.24 0.76 18.88
C TRP A 72 -5.93 0.81 18.07
N LYS A 73 -5.13 1.89 18.18
CA LYS A 73 -3.82 2.00 17.52
C LYS A 73 -2.86 0.95 18.07
N ILE A 74 -2.75 0.86 19.39
CA ILE A 74 -1.90 -0.12 20.08
C ILE A 74 -2.35 -1.54 19.72
N GLN A 75 -3.66 -1.78 19.71
CA GLN A 75 -4.21 -3.08 19.33
C GLN A 75 -3.92 -3.44 17.88
N LEU A 76 -4.02 -2.48 16.94
CA LEU A 76 -3.67 -2.69 15.53
C LEU A 76 -2.21 -3.13 15.38
N LEU A 77 -1.29 -2.39 16.00
CA LEU A 77 0.14 -2.70 15.94
C LEU A 77 0.45 -4.06 16.57
N LYS A 78 -0.20 -4.40 17.70
CA LYS A 78 -0.07 -5.71 18.32
C LYS A 78 -0.58 -6.85 17.41
N VAL A 79 -1.74 -6.67 16.79
CA VAL A 79 -2.33 -7.66 15.86
C VAL A 79 -1.42 -7.89 14.65
N LEU A 80 -0.77 -6.84 14.15
CA LEU A 80 0.12 -6.91 12.99
C LEU A 80 1.57 -7.30 13.33
N GLY A 81 1.84 -7.64 14.60
CA GLY A 81 3.14 -8.15 15.04
C GLY A 81 4.19 -7.08 15.23
N SER A 82 3.85 -5.91 15.76
CA SER A 82 4.84 -4.99 16.35
C SER A 82 5.27 -5.41 17.78
N SER A 83 4.93 -6.64 18.20
CA SER A 83 5.29 -7.23 19.50
C SER A 83 6.27 -8.39 19.34
N THR A 84 6.93 -8.81 20.42
CA THR A 84 7.90 -9.92 20.42
C THR A 84 7.29 -11.32 20.31
N ASP A 85 5.97 -11.45 20.47
CA ASP A 85 5.26 -12.73 20.44
C ASP A 85 4.93 -13.16 19.00
N VAL A 86 4.93 -14.47 18.73
CA VAL A 86 4.51 -15.03 17.44
C VAL A 86 3.05 -14.69 17.17
N THR A 87 2.81 -13.91 16.13
CA THR A 87 1.51 -13.41 15.70
C THR A 87 0.91 -14.23 14.57
N ASP A 88 -0.40 -14.10 14.37
CA ASP A 88 -1.10 -14.73 13.25
C ASP A 88 -0.52 -14.31 11.89
N VAL A 89 -0.04 -13.07 11.77
CA VAL A 89 0.66 -12.56 10.58
C VAL A 89 1.96 -13.32 10.31
N GLU A 90 2.74 -13.62 11.34
CA GLU A 90 3.99 -14.38 11.19
C GLU A 90 3.75 -15.83 10.82
N ILE A 91 2.72 -16.46 11.41
CA ILE A 91 2.28 -17.81 11.03
C ILE A 91 1.90 -17.83 9.54
N LEU A 92 1.13 -16.85 9.07
CA LEU A 92 0.73 -16.75 7.66
C LEU A 92 1.93 -16.53 6.75
N LEU A 93 2.88 -15.67 7.12
CA LEU A 93 4.10 -15.44 6.35
C LEU A 93 4.98 -16.71 6.29
N GLN A 94 5.14 -17.42 7.41
CA GLN A 94 5.90 -18.66 7.50
C GLN A 94 5.31 -19.77 6.61
N HIS A 95 3.98 -19.81 6.47
CA HIS A 95 3.28 -20.82 5.69
C HIS A 95 2.74 -20.28 4.35
N SER A 96 3.28 -19.16 3.84
CA SER A 96 2.86 -18.55 2.57
C SER A 96 3.05 -19.46 1.35
N ALA A 97 3.97 -20.43 1.43
CA ALA A 97 4.21 -21.44 0.40
C ALA A 97 3.31 -22.68 0.53
N CYS A 98 2.37 -22.70 1.48
CA CYS A 98 1.46 -23.83 1.69
C CYS A 98 0.49 -23.97 0.51
N GLU A 99 0.20 -25.21 0.12
CA GLU A 99 -0.83 -25.50 -0.88
C GLU A 99 -2.20 -24.97 -0.42
N ASN A 100 -2.95 -24.37 -1.33
CA ASN A 100 -4.23 -23.70 -1.07
C ASN A 100 -4.14 -22.49 -0.13
N PHE A 101 -2.94 -21.97 0.17
CA PHE A 101 -2.76 -20.79 1.02
C PHE A 101 -3.68 -19.62 0.61
N VAL A 102 -3.71 -19.30 -0.69
CA VAL A 102 -4.53 -18.22 -1.22
C VAL A 102 -6.02 -18.48 -1.02
N SER A 103 -6.51 -19.68 -1.40
CA SER A 103 -7.91 -20.07 -1.23
C SER A 103 -8.35 -19.97 0.24
N ILE A 104 -7.56 -20.52 1.15
CA ILE A 104 -7.84 -20.49 2.59
C ILE A 104 -7.88 -19.04 3.10
N CYS A 105 -6.97 -18.18 2.63
CA CYS A 105 -6.97 -16.77 3.02
C CYS A 105 -8.20 -16.01 2.47
N MET A 106 -8.61 -16.32 1.25
CA MET A 106 -9.80 -15.72 0.63
C MET A 106 -11.10 -16.13 1.32
N GLU A 107 -11.25 -17.41 1.67
CA GLU A 107 -12.41 -17.94 2.41
C GLU A 107 -12.64 -17.23 3.75
N ASN A 108 -11.57 -16.70 4.34
CA ASN A 108 -11.60 -15.96 5.60
C ASN A 108 -11.54 -14.42 5.40
N GLU A 109 -11.81 -13.94 4.19
CA GLU A 109 -11.84 -12.51 3.82
C GLU A 109 -10.55 -11.75 4.22
N LEU A 110 -9.41 -12.42 4.18
CA LEU A 110 -8.16 -11.80 4.61
C LEU A 110 -7.71 -10.65 3.67
N PRO A 111 -7.76 -10.75 2.33
CA PRO A 111 -7.26 -9.68 1.48
C PRO A 111 -7.95 -8.32 1.71
N PRO A 112 -9.29 -8.21 1.77
CA PRO A 112 -9.96 -6.97 2.13
C PRO A 112 -9.54 -6.40 3.50
N ASN A 113 -9.40 -7.28 4.51
CA ASN A 113 -8.98 -6.88 5.85
C ASN A 113 -7.55 -6.30 5.86
N LEU A 114 -6.63 -6.85 5.07
CA LEU A 114 -5.28 -6.31 4.95
C LEU A 114 -5.24 -4.91 4.28
N ILE A 115 -6.13 -4.63 3.32
CA ILE A 115 -6.29 -3.26 2.78
C ILE A 115 -6.82 -2.32 3.87
N HIS A 116 -7.76 -2.78 4.71
CA HIS A 116 -8.21 -1.99 5.86
C HIS A 116 -7.07 -1.69 6.84
N CYS A 117 -6.17 -2.65 7.08
CA CYS A 117 -4.97 -2.42 7.88
C CYS A 117 -4.10 -1.31 7.28
N MET A 118 -3.79 -1.34 5.98
CA MET A 118 -2.98 -0.29 5.32
C MET A 118 -3.58 1.11 5.54
N ARG A 119 -4.91 1.23 5.38
CA ARG A 119 -5.61 2.50 5.60
C ARG A 119 -5.54 2.96 7.06
N LEU A 120 -5.67 2.03 8.01
CA LEU A 120 -5.56 2.35 9.44
C LEU A 120 -4.13 2.69 9.86
N LEU A 121 -3.11 2.01 9.32
CA LEU A 121 -1.70 2.34 9.55
C LEU A 121 -1.39 3.78 9.10
N ARG A 122 -1.96 4.21 7.96
CA ARG A 122 -1.85 5.62 7.54
C ARG A 122 -2.46 6.58 8.57
N VAL A 123 -3.62 6.23 9.13
CA VAL A 123 -4.26 7.05 10.18
C VAL A 123 -3.40 7.11 11.44
N VAL A 124 -2.72 6.01 11.82
CA VAL A 124 -1.79 6.00 12.95
C VAL A 124 -0.67 7.00 12.73
N GLU A 125 0.03 6.93 11.59
CA GLU A 125 1.16 7.83 11.34
C GLU A 125 0.74 9.29 11.20
N LEU A 126 -0.41 9.57 10.60
CA LEU A 126 -0.97 10.92 10.51
C LEU A 126 -1.27 11.51 11.88
N LYS A 127 -1.84 10.73 12.80
CA LYS A 127 -2.10 11.19 14.17
C LYS A 127 -0.79 11.43 14.92
N ASN A 128 0.15 10.50 14.83
CA ASN A 128 1.44 10.61 15.51
C ASN A 128 2.24 11.83 15.01
N SER A 129 2.19 12.15 13.71
CA SER A 129 2.83 13.34 13.14
C SER A 129 2.22 14.66 13.63
N ASN A 130 0.92 14.67 13.98
CA ASN A 130 0.25 15.85 14.52
C ASN A 130 0.47 16.02 16.04
N GLU A 131 0.82 14.94 16.74
CA GLU A 131 1.02 14.89 18.19
C GLU A 131 2.49 15.10 18.59
N ALA A 132 3.44 14.84 17.67
CA ALA A 132 4.86 15.02 17.91
C ALA A 132 5.29 16.50 17.81
N ASN A 133 5.71 17.09 18.93
CA ASN A 133 6.46 18.34 18.96
C ASN A 133 7.90 18.06 18.50
N GLU A 134 8.20 18.31 17.22
CA GLU A 134 9.52 18.47 16.54
C GLU A 134 10.68 17.48 16.81
N GLU A 135 10.66 16.59 17.79
CA GLU A 135 11.64 15.52 17.94
C GLU A 135 11.23 14.30 17.10
N SER A 136 12.14 13.87 16.24
CA SER A 136 11.95 12.87 15.18
C SER A 136 11.55 11.49 15.71
N VAL A 137 10.27 11.29 16.00
CA VAL A 137 9.73 9.95 16.24
C VAL A 137 9.70 9.22 14.90
N GLY A 138 10.52 8.18 14.77
CA GLY A 138 10.56 7.33 13.59
C GLY A 138 9.22 6.65 13.29
N PRO A 139 9.10 5.98 12.13
CA PRO A 139 7.85 5.36 11.71
C PRO A 139 7.41 4.27 12.72
N THR A 140 6.26 4.46 13.35
CA THR A 140 5.77 3.55 14.40
C THR A 140 5.24 2.24 13.80
N SER A 141 4.74 2.30 12.57
CA SER A 141 4.07 1.20 11.87
C SER A 141 4.94 0.50 10.83
N LEU A 142 6.24 0.83 10.71
CA LEU A 142 7.09 0.32 9.63
C LEU A 142 7.09 -1.20 9.53
N GLU A 143 7.28 -1.90 10.66
CA GLU A 143 7.32 -3.36 10.67
C GLU A 143 5.95 -3.98 10.31
N ALA A 144 4.88 -3.46 10.92
CA ALA A 144 3.51 -3.89 10.64
C ALA A 144 3.16 -3.71 9.15
N CYS A 145 3.53 -2.56 8.58
CA CYS A 145 3.32 -2.25 7.16
C CYS A 145 4.07 -3.24 6.26
N ASN A 146 5.34 -3.52 6.54
CA ASN A 146 6.14 -4.48 5.77
C ASN A 146 5.55 -5.89 5.81
N LYS A 147 4.96 -6.30 6.93
CA LYS A 147 4.31 -7.61 7.07
C LYS A 147 3.02 -7.67 6.25
N VAL A 148 2.20 -6.62 6.31
CA VAL A 148 0.95 -6.50 5.51
C VAL A 148 1.27 -6.47 4.02
N GLU A 149 2.26 -5.71 3.60
CA GLU A 149 2.75 -5.66 2.21
C GLU A 149 3.10 -7.06 1.71
N LYS A 150 3.94 -7.79 2.44
CA LYS A 150 4.36 -9.14 2.06
C LYS A 150 3.16 -10.08 1.91
N LEU A 151 2.25 -10.08 2.88
CA LEU A 151 1.06 -10.93 2.81
C LEU A 151 0.18 -10.59 1.61
N LEU A 152 -0.13 -9.32 1.37
CA LEU A 152 -0.92 -8.92 0.21
C LEU A 152 -0.22 -9.28 -1.10
N CYS A 153 1.10 -9.10 -1.19
CA CYS A 153 1.88 -9.48 -2.36
C CYS A 153 1.92 -11.00 -2.61
N PHE A 154 1.88 -11.82 -1.56
CA PHE A 154 1.73 -13.28 -1.68
C PHE A 154 0.33 -13.68 -2.12
N LEU A 155 -0.70 -12.95 -1.70
CA LEU A 155 -2.08 -13.21 -2.09
C LEU A 155 -2.37 -12.78 -3.53
N CYS A 156 -1.75 -11.69 -3.99
CA CYS A 156 -1.93 -11.13 -5.33
C CYS A 156 -1.17 -11.94 -6.40
N VAL A 157 -1.50 -13.23 -6.53
CA VAL A 157 -0.97 -14.18 -7.52
C VAL A 157 -2.08 -14.85 -8.34
N ASN A 158 -3.34 -14.62 -7.97
CA ASN A 158 -4.52 -15.22 -8.60
C ASN A 158 -5.56 -14.12 -8.90
N THR A 159 -6.23 -14.22 -10.04
CA THR A 159 -7.32 -13.34 -10.48
C THR A 159 -8.52 -13.35 -9.55
N GLU A 160 -8.80 -14.45 -8.86
CA GLU A 160 -9.92 -14.55 -7.90
C GLU A 160 -9.74 -13.58 -6.72
N VAL A 161 -8.50 -13.35 -6.28
CA VAL A 161 -8.19 -12.32 -5.29
C VAL A 161 -8.52 -10.94 -5.85
N GLY A 162 -8.27 -10.72 -7.14
CA GLY A 162 -8.69 -9.54 -7.88
C GLY A 162 -10.19 -9.26 -7.71
N GLU A 163 -11.00 -10.26 -8.02
CA GLU A 163 -12.46 -10.17 -7.92
C GLU A 163 -12.94 -9.91 -6.49
N GLN A 164 -12.37 -10.59 -5.49
CA GLN A 164 -12.70 -10.33 -4.09
C GLN A 164 -12.32 -8.90 -3.65
N LEU A 165 -11.21 -8.37 -4.16
CA LEU A 165 -10.72 -7.04 -3.81
C LEU A 165 -11.46 -5.91 -4.53
N ARG A 166 -12.23 -6.19 -5.59
CA ARG A 166 -12.89 -5.19 -6.43
C ARG A 166 -13.61 -4.07 -5.64
N PRO A 167 -14.40 -4.36 -4.58
CA PRO A 167 -15.07 -3.31 -3.78
C PRO A 167 -14.11 -2.44 -2.95
N HIS A 168 -12.89 -2.93 -2.71
CA HIS A 168 -11.89 -2.32 -1.83
C HIS A 168 -10.77 -1.60 -2.59
N LEU A 169 -10.69 -1.75 -3.92
CA LEU A 169 -9.62 -1.19 -4.75
C LEU A 169 -9.50 0.32 -4.64
N PHE A 170 -10.61 1.06 -4.66
CA PHE A 170 -10.58 2.52 -4.46
C PHE A 170 -9.84 2.92 -3.18
N GLY A 171 -10.03 2.16 -2.10
CA GLY A 171 -9.38 2.40 -0.82
C GLY A 171 -7.88 2.09 -0.83
N LEU A 172 -7.41 1.24 -1.74
CA LEU A 172 -5.99 0.95 -1.96
C LEU A 172 -5.36 1.95 -2.93
N LEU A 173 -6.01 2.22 -4.06
CA LEU A 173 -5.52 3.13 -5.10
C LEU A 173 -5.40 4.57 -4.58
N SER A 174 -6.37 5.05 -3.80
CA SER A 174 -6.28 6.37 -3.16
C SER A 174 -5.11 6.52 -2.18
N LEU A 175 -4.48 5.43 -1.74
CA LEU A 175 -3.29 5.51 -0.90
C LEU A 175 -2.01 5.80 -1.72
N SER A 176 -1.96 5.53 -3.03
CA SER A 176 -0.70 5.67 -3.79
C SER A 176 -0.31 7.13 -4.03
N ALA A 177 -1.29 7.99 -4.27
CA ALA A 177 -1.11 9.42 -4.56
C ALA A 177 -1.48 10.32 -3.36
N ALA A 178 -1.86 9.73 -2.23
CA ALA A 178 -2.14 10.48 -1.02
C ALA A 178 -0.90 11.25 -0.53
N ARG A 179 -1.13 12.39 0.13
CA ARG A 179 -0.08 13.08 0.89
C ARG A 179 0.23 12.32 2.18
N TYR A 180 1.53 12.28 2.53
CA TYR A 180 2.05 11.57 3.70
C TYR A 180 2.99 12.48 4.50
N PRO A 181 2.98 12.43 5.84
CA PRO A 181 4.06 12.99 6.62
C PRO A 181 5.34 12.16 6.43
N SER A 182 6.49 12.72 6.81
CA SER A 182 7.80 12.08 6.62
C SER A 182 7.93 10.71 7.31
N ASN A 183 7.26 10.50 8.45
CA ASN A 183 7.18 9.22 9.17
C ASN A 183 6.24 8.18 8.54
N ALA A 184 5.54 8.49 7.44
CA ALA A 184 4.56 7.58 6.82
C ALA A 184 4.90 7.18 5.38
N VAL A 185 6.07 7.59 4.87
CA VAL A 185 6.51 7.34 3.48
C VAL A 185 6.59 5.84 3.15
N HIS A 186 6.89 4.99 4.14
CA HIS A 186 6.91 3.54 3.97
C HIS A 186 5.55 2.96 3.57
N ILE A 187 4.45 3.61 3.94
CA ILE A 187 3.08 3.20 3.56
C ILE A 187 2.84 3.46 2.08
N ALA A 188 3.30 4.60 1.56
CA ALA A 188 3.23 4.90 0.13
C ALA A 188 4.02 3.89 -0.70
N LYS A 189 5.25 3.58 -0.26
CA LYS A 189 6.10 2.55 -0.88
C LYS A 189 5.42 1.18 -0.88
N ALA A 190 4.95 0.72 0.26
CA ALA A 190 4.27 -0.57 0.39
C ALA A 190 3.01 -0.61 -0.48
N THR A 191 2.22 0.46 -0.51
CA THR A 191 1.03 0.59 -1.35
C THR A 191 1.38 0.46 -2.83
N SER A 192 2.41 1.18 -3.30
CA SER A 192 2.90 1.07 -4.67
C SER A 192 3.28 -0.36 -5.04
N ASN A 193 4.01 -1.05 -4.15
CA ASN A 193 4.42 -2.44 -4.36
C ASN A 193 3.21 -3.39 -4.44
N ILE A 194 2.23 -3.20 -3.55
CA ILE A 194 0.98 -3.98 -3.56
C ILE A 194 0.21 -3.74 -4.87
N ILE A 195 0.09 -2.50 -5.34
CA ILE A 195 -0.61 -2.16 -6.58
C ILE A 195 0.10 -2.76 -7.79
N ALA A 196 1.43 -2.64 -7.87
CA ALA A 196 2.20 -3.27 -8.95
C ALA A 196 2.03 -4.80 -8.95
N ARG A 197 2.05 -5.43 -7.76
CA ARG A 197 1.82 -6.87 -7.62
C ARG A 197 0.39 -7.27 -7.97
N PHE A 198 -0.60 -6.47 -7.58
CA PHE A 198 -1.99 -6.64 -7.94
C PHE A 198 -2.20 -6.56 -9.45
N ALA A 199 -1.63 -5.54 -10.11
CA ALA A 199 -1.72 -5.38 -11.56
C ALA A 199 -1.17 -6.60 -12.29
N LYS A 200 0.01 -7.08 -11.87
CA LYS A 200 0.67 -8.24 -12.46
C LYS A 200 -0.04 -9.58 -12.21
N GLY A 201 -0.60 -9.78 -11.01
CA GLY A 201 -1.16 -11.07 -10.59
C GLY A 201 -2.66 -11.21 -10.76
N CYS A 202 -3.41 -10.11 -10.69
CA CYS A 202 -4.85 -10.12 -10.49
C CYS A 202 -5.65 -9.49 -11.63
N PHE A 203 -5.02 -8.79 -12.57
CA PHE A 203 -5.76 -8.17 -13.67
C PHE A 203 -6.43 -9.21 -14.57
N THR A 204 -7.65 -8.87 -14.97
CA THR A 204 -8.46 -9.54 -15.99
C THR A 204 -9.05 -8.47 -16.91
N PRO A 205 -9.51 -8.81 -18.11
CA PRO A 205 -10.21 -7.84 -18.97
C PRO A 205 -11.43 -7.19 -18.28
N SER A 206 -12.17 -7.97 -17.47
CA SER A 206 -13.28 -7.46 -16.66
C SER A 206 -12.80 -6.46 -15.60
N MET A 207 -11.68 -6.75 -14.93
CA MET A 207 -11.09 -5.83 -13.96
C MET A 207 -10.61 -4.53 -14.63
N CYS A 208 -9.95 -4.62 -15.79
CA CYS A 208 -9.49 -3.44 -16.52
C CYS A 208 -10.67 -2.54 -16.94
N SER A 209 -11.74 -3.15 -17.47
CA SER A 209 -12.98 -2.43 -17.82
C SER A 209 -13.61 -1.78 -16.59
N PHE A 210 -13.69 -2.50 -15.47
CA PHE A 210 -14.18 -1.94 -14.21
C PHE A 210 -13.35 -0.74 -13.72
N LEU A 211 -12.02 -0.78 -13.85
CA LEU A 211 -11.15 0.33 -13.46
C LEU A 211 -11.32 1.54 -14.39
N HIS A 212 -11.48 1.28 -15.69
CA HIS A 212 -11.71 2.31 -16.70
C HIS A 212 -13.07 3.00 -16.53
N ASP A 213 -14.15 2.24 -16.35
CA ASP A 213 -15.51 2.76 -16.12
C ASP A 213 -15.59 3.66 -14.88
N ARG A 214 -14.64 3.51 -13.97
CA ARG A 214 -14.52 4.26 -12.72
C ARG A 214 -13.50 5.38 -12.80
N GLU A 215 -12.86 5.58 -13.96
CA GLU A 215 -11.86 6.60 -14.23
C GLU A 215 -10.69 6.59 -13.22
N MET A 216 -10.23 5.39 -12.86
CA MET A 216 -9.21 5.21 -11.81
C MET A 216 -7.86 5.81 -12.19
N ILE A 217 -7.46 5.71 -13.45
CA ILE A 217 -6.19 6.27 -13.90
C ILE A 217 -6.26 7.78 -13.95
N ARG A 218 -7.40 8.36 -14.37
CA ARG A 218 -7.68 9.79 -14.31
C ARG A 218 -7.53 10.29 -12.88
N HIS A 219 -8.25 9.70 -11.93
CA HIS A 219 -8.21 10.13 -10.53
C HIS A 219 -6.80 10.04 -9.94
N MET A 220 -6.10 8.91 -10.12
CA MET A 220 -4.74 8.76 -9.61
C MET A 220 -3.76 9.75 -10.27
N THR A 221 -3.93 10.07 -11.55
CA THR A 221 -3.07 11.03 -12.27
C THR A 221 -3.34 12.46 -11.83
N GLU A 222 -4.59 12.84 -11.59
CA GLU A 222 -4.94 14.14 -11.02
C GLU A 222 -4.40 14.29 -9.58
N ASP A 223 -4.54 13.26 -8.75
CA ASP A 223 -3.94 13.24 -7.41
C ASP A 223 -2.41 13.36 -7.49
N MET A 224 -1.77 12.77 -8.51
CA MET A 224 -0.33 12.90 -8.74
C MET A 224 0.06 14.32 -9.16
N LYS A 225 -0.70 14.98 -10.04
CA LYS A 225 -0.50 16.40 -10.37
C LYS A 225 -0.60 17.26 -9.13
N GLU A 226 -1.59 16.99 -8.27
CA GLU A 226 -1.74 17.64 -6.98
C GLU A 226 -0.58 17.31 -6.04
N LEU A 227 -0.01 16.10 -6.03
CA LEU A 227 1.14 15.76 -5.21
C LEU A 227 2.41 16.51 -5.65
N CYS A 228 2.62 16.64 -6.97
CA CYS A 228 3.74 17.35 -7.59
C CYS A 228 3.65 18.87 -7.51
N GLY A 229 2.47 19.43 -7.25
CA GLY A 229 2.26 20.88 -7.31
C GLY A 229 2.09 21.42 -8.73
N MET A 230 1.70 20.57 -9.68
CA MET A 230 1.37 20.97 -11.06
C MET A 230 -0.01 21.65 -11.15
N SER A 231 -0.91 21.33 -10.22
CA SER A 231 -2.24 21.94 -10.12
C SER A 231 -2.27 23.00 -9.01
N PRO A 232 -2.88 24.18 -9.24
CA PRO A 232 -3.04 25.18 -8.20
C PRO A 232 -3.86 24.56 -7.07
N SER A 233 -3.28 24.47 -5.87
CA SER A 233 -3.90 23.83 -4.72
C SER A 233 -5.24 24.52 -4.42
N SER A 234 -6.37 23.86 -4.66
CA SER A 234 -7.67 24.35 -4.23
C SER A 234 -7.79 24.23 -2.70
N LEU A 235 -7.29 25.27 -2.02
CA LEU A 235 -7.64 25.71 -0.67
C LEU A 235 -8.08 24.65 0.35
N SER A 236 -7.15 24.22 1.19
CA SER A 236 -7.28 24.41 2.65
C SER A 236 -5.89 24.45 3.30
N THR A 237 -5.44 25.65 3.64
CA THR A 237 -4.28 25.98 4.49
C THR A 237 -4.52 25.60 5.95
N SER A 238 -5.05 24.41 6.22
CA SER A 238 -4.73 23.73 7.47
C SER A 238 -3.36 23.11 7.24
N GLN A 239 -2.34 23.62 7.93
CA GLN A 239 -0.97 23.07 7.96
C GLN A 239 -1.04 21.55 8.14
N SER A 240 -1.10 20.79 7.04
CA SER A 240 -0.94 19.35 7.11
C SER A 240 0.56 19.15 7.18
N ASN A 241 1.07 18.48 8.22
CA ASN A 241 2.46 18.02 8.31
C ASN A 241 2.84 16.99 7.22
N CYS A 242 2.11 16.99 6.10
CA CYS A 242 2.26 16.08 4.99
C CYS A 242 3.08 16.74 3.88
N LEU A 243 3.98 15.94 3.31
CA LEU A 243 4.87 16.31 2.23
C LEU A 243 4.09 16.60 0.95
N HIS A 244 4.54 17.62 0.23
CA HIS A 244 3.96 18.06 -1.05
C HIS A 244 5.04 18.75 -1.90
N GLY A 245 4.86 18.77 -3.23
CA GLY A 245 5.81 19.37 -4.15
C GLY A 245 7.20 18.74 -4.02
N ASN A 246 8.24 19.56 -3.99
CA ASN A 246 9.63 19.10 -3.91
C ASN A 246 9.92 18.30 -2.63
N GLU A 247 9.24 18.57 -1.51
CA GLU A 247 9.44 17.77 -0.30
C GLU A 247 8.94 16.33 -0.51
N ALA A 248 7.81 16.16 -1.19
CA ALA A 248 7.31 14.83 -1.55
C ALA A 248 8.26 14.10 -2.52
N GLU A 249 8.93 14.83 -3.42
CA GLU A 249 9.96 14.29 -4.30
C GLU A 249 11.16 13.75 -3.51
N ILE A 250 11.69 14.53 -2.56
CA ILE A 250 12.87 14.15 -1.77
C ILE A 250 12.66 12.81 -1.04
N TYR A 251 11.44 12.58 -0.54
CA TYR A 251 11.07 11.33 0.13
C TYR A 251 10.63 10.21 -0.85
N GLY A 252 10.65 10.47 -2.16
CA GLY A 252 10.34 9.49 -3.21
C GLY A 252 8.85 9.25 -3.44
N LEU A 253 7.95 10.05 -2.86
CA LEU A 253 6.50 9.87 -3.02
C LEU A 253 6.05 10.01 -4.48
N TRP A 254 6.69 10.89 -5.25
CA TRP A 254 6.42 11.03 -6.68
C TRP A 254 6.67 9.73 -7.43
N TYR A 255 7.82 9.09 -7.18
CA TYR A 255 8.16 7.82 -7.79
C TYR A 255 7.16 6.71 -7.40
N TYR A 256 6.82 6.58 -6.12
CA TYR A 256 5.87 5.53 -5.69
C TYR A 256 4.48 5.71 -6.30
N SER A 257 3.98 6.95 -6.40
CA SER A 257 2.70 7.22 -7.03
C SER A 257 2.73 6.89 -8.53
N LEU A 258 3.75 7.38 -9.26
CA LEU A 258 3.92 7.10 -10.68
C LEU A 258 4.13 5.61 -10.95
N ALA A 259 4.90 4.91 -10.13
CA ALA A 259 5.13 3.48 -10.26
C ALA A 259 3.81 2.71 -10.13
N ALA A 260 2.93 3.08 -9.19
CA ALA A 260 1.62 2.46 -9.06
C ALA A 260 0.78 2.63 -10.34
N ILE A 261 0.68 3.87 -10.85
CA ILE A 261 -0.11 4.19 -12.06
C ILE A 261 0.45 3.47 -13.29
N VAL A 262 1.76 3.62 -13.54
CA VAL A 262 2.43 3.07 -14.72
C VAL A 262 2.39 1.55 -14.75
N ASN A 263 2.59 0.87 -13.61
CA ASN A 263 2.47 -0.59 -13.57
C ASN A 263 1.04 -1.06 -13.87
N MET A 264 0.00 -0.33 -13.41
CA MET A 264 -1.38 -0.67 -13.78
C MET A 264 -1.60 -0.53 -15.29
N VAL A 265 -1.18 0.59 -15.88
CA VAL A 265 -1.34 0.83 -17.32
C VAL A 265 -0.61 -0.24 -18.15
N ILE A 266 0.64 -0.54 -17.81
CA ILE A 266 1.47 -1.53 -18.51
C ILE A 266 0.86 -2.91 -18.40
N GLU A 267 0.52 -3.36 -17.20
CA GLU A 267 -0.01 -4.72 -17.00
C GLU A 267 -1.40 -4.88 -17.62
N ALA A 268 -2.22 -3.83 -17.69
CA ALA A 268 -3.48 -3.87 -18.45
C ALA A 268 -3.25 -4.15 -19.94
N ALA A 269 -2.30 -3.44 -20.54
CA ALA A 269 -1.98 -3.62 -21.95
C ALA A 269 -1.30 -4.97 -22.22
N VAL A 270 -0.27 -5.34 -21.44
CA VAL A 270 0.53 -6.54 -21.68
C VAL A 270 -0.23 -7.82 -21.34
N ARG A 271 -0.95 -7.84 -20.21
CA ARG A 271 -1.57 -9.07 -19.69
C ARG A 271 -3.00 -9.24 -20.20
N CYS A 272 -3.73 -8.14 -20.39
CA CYS A 272 -5.15 -8.18 -20.75
C CYS A 272 -5.42 -7.68 -22.16
N GLU A 273 -4.38 -7.28 -22.93
CA GLU A 273 -4.51 -6.67 -24.26
C GLU A 273 -5.49 -5.49 -24.26
N ASN A 274 -5.59 -4.79 -23.11
CA ASN A 274 -6.52 -3.71 -22.89
C ASN A 274 -5.78 -2.38 -22.79
N PHE A 275 -5.98 -1.53 -23.78
CA PHE A 275 -5.33 -0.23 -23.91
C PHE A 275 -6.20 0.93 -23.41
N GLU A 276 -7.39 0.69 -22.86
CA GLU A 276 -8.26 1.77 -22.39
C GLU A 276 -7.63 2.53 -21.22
N LEU A 277 -6.96 1.82 -20.30
CA LEU A 277 -6.22 2.47 -19.21
C LEU A 277 -5.02 3.29 -19.71
N LEU A 278 -4.39 2.87 -20.82
CA LEU A 278 -3.33 3.66 -21.47
C LEU A 278 -3.91 4.92 -22.11
N ARG A 279 -4.99 4.80 -22.90
CA ARG A 279 -5.66 5.97 -23.50
C ARG A 279 -6.18 6.94 -22.44
N GLU A 280 -6.68 6.43 -21.33
CA GLU A 280 -7.10 7.25 -20.20
C GLU A 280 -5.91 8.04 -19.64
N PHE A 281 -4.78 7.36 -19.37
CA PHE A 281 -3.53 8.00 -18.93
C PHE A 281 -3.07 9.09 -19.89
N GLU A 282 -3.13 8.85 -21.20
CA GLU A 282 -2.78 9.83 -22.24
C GLU A 282 -3.73 11.03 -22.23
N SER A 283 -5.04 10.78 -22.20
CA SER A 283 -6.07 11.81 -22.27
C SER A 283 -6.04 12.80 -21.11
N VAL A 284 -5.50 12.39 -19.96
CA VAL A 284 -5.36 13.22 -18.77
C VAL A 284 -3.97 13.86 -18.65
N GLY A 285 -3.12 13.76 -19.68
CA GLY A 285 -1.78 14.34 -19.66
C GLY A 285 -0.80 13.58 -18.76
N GLY A 286 -0.96 12.26 -18.61
CA GLY A 286 -0.06 11.44 -17.80
C GLY A 286 1.41 11.50 -18.24
N TYR A 287 1.66 11.63 -19.55
CA TYR A 287 3.01 11.87 -20.07
C TYR A 287 3.59 13.23 -19.67
N ASP A 288 2.76 14.26 -19.55
CA ASP A 288 3.20 15.58 -19.08
C ASP A 288 3.60 15.51 -17.60
N VAL A 289 2.89 14.72 -16.80
CA VAL A 289 3.24 14.47 -15.38
C VAL A 289 4.57 13.72 -15.28
N LEU A 290 4.78 12.67 -16.09
CA LEU A 290 6.05 11.94 -16.14
C LEU A 290 7.20 12.87 -16.53
N LYS A 291 7.01 13.68 -17.58
CA LYS A 291 8.01 14.64 -18.05
C LYS A 291 8.34 15.66 -16.96
N PHE A 292 7.33 16.25 -16.33
CA PHE A 292 7.51 17.17 -15.22
C PHE A 292 8.33 16.53 -14.09
N ALA A 293 7.99 15.30 -13.69
CA ALA A 293 8.72 14.59 -12.65
C ALA A 293 10.18 14.33 -13.05
N ILE A 294 10.45 13.92 -14.30
CA ILE A 294 11.82 13.72 -14.80
C ILE A 294 12.63 15.01 -14.73
N ASP A 295 12.05 16.12 -15.20
CA ASP A 295 12.73 17.41 -15.27
C ASP A 295 13.03 18.00 -13.88
N ASN A 296 12.18 17.70 -12.89
CA ASN A 296 12.24 18.30 -11.55
C ASN A 296 12.71 17.35 -10.44
N SER A 297 12.94 16.07 -10.73
CA SER A 297 13.45 15.11 -9.74
C SER A 297 14.97 15.17 -9.55
N SER A 298 15.40 14.79 -8.35
CA SER A 298 16.78 14.45 -8.01
C SER A 298 17.31 13.34 -8.91
N TYR A 299 18.64 13.23 -9.05
CA TYR A 299 19.27 12.23 -9.92
C TYR A 299 18.79 10.80 -9.62
N GLU A 300 18.75 10.41 -8.34
CA GLU A 300 18.36 9.06 -7.92
C GLU A 300 16.91 8.73 -8.28
N ASN A 301 15.97 9.64 -8.03
CA ASN A 301 14.56 9.43 -8.36
C ASN A 301 14.31 9.55 -9.87
N ARG A 302 15.03 10.43 -10.55
CA ARG A 302 14.94 10.61 -11.99
C ARG A 302 15.29 9.33 -12.74
N GLU A 303 16.35 8.62 -12.36
CA GLU A 303 16.71 7.33 -12.98
C GLU A 303 15.55 6.33 -12.88
N LYS A 304 14.94 6.21 -11.69
CA LYS A 304 13.80 5.31 -11.46
C LYS A 304 12.56 5.72 -12.26
N ILE A 305 12.31 7.02 -12.43
CA ILE A 305 11.17 7.52 -13.22
C ILE A 305 11.42 7.33 -14.72
N LEU A 306 12.66 7.49 -15.18
CA LEU A 306 13.04 7.20 -16.56
C LEU A 306 12.84 5.72 -16.90
N GLU A 307 13.10 4.80 -15.97
CA GLU A 307 12.78 3.39 -16.15
C GLU A 307 11.26 3.18 -16.36
N LEU A 308 10.41 3.85 -15.58
CA LEU A 308 8.95 3.82 -15.77
C LEU A 308 8.56 4.32 -17.17
N GLN A 309 9.14 5.43 -17.62
CA GLN A 309 8.89 5.98 -18.95
C GLN A 309 9.33 5.02 -20.07
N GLN A 310 10.48 4.37 -19.93
CA GLN A 310 10.97 3.40 -20.90
C GLN A 310 10.03 2.19 -21.01
N MET A 311 9.57 1.65 -19.88
CA MET A 311 8.63 0.53 -19.87
C MET A 311 7.27 0.93 -20.46
N LEU A 312 6.80 2.16 -20.25
CA LEU A 312 5.57 2.62 -20.87
C LEU A 312 5.75 2.79 -22.40
N GLY A 313 6.91 3.30 -22.82
CA GLY A 313 7.23 3.49 -24.24
C GLY A 313 7.34 2.20 -25.05
N THR A 314 7.68 1.06 -24.44
CA THR A 314 7.64 -0.24 -25.14
C THR A 314 6.21 -0.66 -25.43
N VAL A 315 5.30 -0.47 -24.47
CA VAL A 315 3.87 -0.78 -24.61
C VAL A 315 3.19 0.11 -25.65
N SER A 316 3.45 1.41 -25.63
CA SER A 316 2.82 2.35 -26.56
C SER A 316 3.20 2.10 -28.02
N ARG A 317 4.40 1.57 -28.29
CA ARG A 317 4.78 1.19 -29.67
C ARG A 317 4.00 -0.01 -30.16
N SER A 318 3.82 -1.02 -29.30
CA SER A 318 2.98 -2.19 -29.60
C SER A 318 1.49 -1.87 -29.76
N PHE A 319 1.03 -0.70 -29.31
CA PHE A 319 -0.34 -0.23 -29.53
C PHE A 319 -0.56 0.38 -30.92
N VAL A 320 0.49 0.94 -31.54
CA VAL A 320 0.42 1.64 -32.83
C VAL A 320 0.62 0.69 -34.02
N GLU A 321 1.26 -0.46 -33.78
CA GLU A 321 1.43 -1.56 -34.75
C GLU A 321 0.19 -2.47 -34.81
#